data_AF-A0A961V8N6-F1
#
_entry.id   AF-A0A961V8N6-F1
#
_cell.length_a   1.000
_cell.length_b   1.000
_cell.length_c   1.000
_cell.angle_alpha   90.00
_cell.angle_beta   90.00
_cell.angle_gamma   90.00
#
_symmetry.space_group_name_H-M   'P 1'
#
loop_
_entity.id
_entity.type
_entity.pdbx_description
1 polymer ?
#
loop_
_entity_poly.entity_id
_entity_poly.type
_entity_poly.pdbx_seq_one_letter_code
_entity_poly.pdbx_strand_id
1 'polypeptide(L)' 'RDPAGVLADFGVALPSDTEIRVWDSTAEVRYLVIPERPAGTEGWSEEKLAALVTRDSMIGTGLPLSPGERP' A
#
# COMPACT_ATOMS: atom_id res chain seq x y z
N ARG A 1 6.05 14.88 12.91
CA ARG A 1 5.38 14.87 11.59
C ARG A 1 4.08 14.07 11.75
N ASP A 2 3.01 14.43 11.07
CA ASP A 2 1.72 13.74 11.10
C ASP A 2 1.60 12.82 9.86
N PRO A 3 2.03 11.56 9.94
CA PRO A 3 1.97 10.66 8.78
C PRO A 3 0.54 10.23 8.45
N ALA A 4 -0.36 10.18 9.44
CA ALA A 4 -1.76 9.82 9.22
C ALA A 4 -2.48 10.91 8.41
N GLY A 5 -2.26 12.19 8.76
CA GLY A 5 -2.78 13.32 7.98
C GLY A 5 -2.26 13.33 6.55
N VAL A 6 -0.96 13.06 6.34
CA VAL A 6 -0.40 12.95 4.98
C VAL A 6 -1.05 11.81 4.21
N LEU A 7 -1.24 10.63 4.81
CA LEU A 7 -1.94 9.52 4.15
C LEU A 7 -3.39 9.89 3.78
N ALA A 8 -4.08 10.65 4.63
CA ALA A 8 -5.43 11.15 4.33
C ALA A 8 -5.45 12.08 3.11
N ASP A 9 -4.42 12.91 2.90
CA ASP A 9 -4.28 13.74 1.68
C ASP A 9 -4.11 12.88 0.41
N PHE A 10 -3.54 11.67 0.53
CA PHE A 10 -3.48 10.67 -0.53
C PHE A 10 -4.77 9.83 -0.66
N GLY A 11 -5.79 10.09 0.16
CA GLY A 11 -7.03 9.33 0.18
C GLY A 11 -6.95 7.99 0.92
N VAL A 12 -5.88 7.75 1.70
CA VAL A 12 -5.71 6.53 2.50
C VAL A 12 -6.18 6.77 3.93
N ALA A 13 -7.19 6.00 4.34
CA ALA A 13 -7.66 5.95 5.71
C ALA A 13 -7.33 4.59 6.32
N LEU A 14 -6.67 4.60 7.48
CA LEU A 14 -6.32 3.40 8.24
C LEU A 14 -7.11 3.38 9.56
N PRO A 15 -7.45 2.19 10.10
CA PRO A 15 -7.98 2.05 11.45
C PRO A 15 -7.10 2.75 12.49
N SER A 16 -7.70 3.34 13.53
CA SER A 16 -6.99 4.15 14.53
C SER A 16 -5.95 3.37 15.35
N ASP A 17 -6.08 2.05 15.40
CA ASP A 17 -5.17 1.12 16.07
C ASP A 17 -4.03 0.63 15.16
N THR A 18 -3.99 1.07 13.89
CA THR A 18 -2.91 0.71 12.95
C THR A 18 -1.63 1.47 13.28
N GLU A 19 -0.54 0.74 13.55
CA GLU A 19 0.78 1.33 13.74
C GLU A 19 1.33 1.85 12.40
N ILE A 20 1.73 3.12 12.36
CA ILE A 20 2.37 3.73 11.18
C ILE A 20 3.87 3.89 11.42
N ARG A 21 4.68 3.27 10.55
CA ARG A 21 6.15 3.40 10.56
C ARG A 21 6.63 4.11 9.31
N VAL A 22 7.32 5.23 9.48
CA VAL A 22 7.89 6.01 8.37
C VAL A 22 9.36 5.68 8.22
N TRP A 23 9.75 5.21 7.03
CA TRP A 23 11.14 4.94 6.67
C TRP A 23 11.71 6.08 5.84
N ASP A 24 12.73 6.77 6.36
CA ASP A 24 13.50 7.75 5.59
C ASP A 24 14.62 7.01 4.85
N SER A 25 14.60 7.05 3.52
CA SER A 25 15.60 6.35 2.70
C SER A 25 16.89 7.17 2.67
N THR A 26 17.84 6.87 3.55
CA THR A 26 19.22 7.36 3.44
C THR A 26 19.95 6.61 2.32
N ALA A 27 21.07 7.15 1.81
CA ALA A 27 21.61 6.81 0.49
C ALA A 27 21.95 5.32 0.25
N GLU A 28 22.11 4.52 1.30
CA GLU A 28 22.64 3.15 1.21
C GLU A 28 21.55 2.06 1.27
N VAL A 29 20.32 2.38 1.70
CA VAL A 29 19.24 1.39 1.85
C VAL A 29 17.99 1.83 1.10
N ARG A 30 17.43 0.90 0.32
CA ARG A 30 16.14 1.09 -0.36
C ARG A 30 15.10 0.17 0.24
N TYR A 31 13.95 0.76 0.53
CA TYR A 31 12.79 0.07 1.06
C TYR A 31 11.73 -0.06 -0.02
N LEU A 32 10.97 -1.14 0.05
CA LEU A 32 9.73 -1.36 -0.69
C LEU A 32 8.66 -1.76 0.32
N VAL A 33 7.47 -1.20 0.18
CA VAL A 33 6.30 -1.68 0.92
C VAL A 33 5.74 -2.88 0.16
N ILE A 34 5.53 -3.99 0.87
CA ILE A 34 4.73 -5.09 0.37
C ILE A 34 3.31 -4.86 0.91
N PRO A 35 2.35 -4.49 0.04
CA PRO A 35 1.00 -4.22 0.50
C PRO A 35 0.31 -5.49 1.00
N GLU A 36 -0.64 -5.32 1.92
CA GLU A 36 -1.53 -6.39 2.34
C GLU A 36 -2.38 -6.89 1.17
N ARG A 37 -2.55 -8.21 1.05
CA ARG A 37 -3.38 -8.81 0.00
C ARG A 37 -4.85 -8.38 0.17
N PRO A 38 -5.50 -7.81 -0.86
CA PRO A 38 -6.92 -7.51 -0.81
C PRO A 38 -7.79 -8.75 -0.59
N ALA A 39 -8.82 -8.61 0.24
CA ALA A 39 -9.86 -9.63 0.38
C ALA A 39 -10.57 -9.90 -0.96
N GLY A 40 -11.09 -11.11 -1.15
CA GLY A 40 -11.79 -11.47 -2.40
C GLY A 40 -10.85 -11.87 -3.54
N THR A 41 -9.55 -12.01 -3.25
CA THR A 41 -8.54 -12.48 -4.21
C THR A 41 -8.19 -13.95 -4.01
N GLU A 42 -8.94 -14.71 -3.21
CA GLU A 42 -8.63 -16.10 -2.89
C GLU A 42 -8.52 -16.96 -4.15
N GLY A 43 -7.47 -17.80 -4.23
CA GLY A 43 -7.20 -18.64 -5.39
C GLY A 43 -6.76 -17.91 -6.66
N TRP A 44 -6.55 -16.58 -6.63
CA TRP A 44 -5.98 -15.86 -7.77
C TRP A 44 -4.54 -16.31 -8.06
N SER A 45 -4.17 -16.27 -9.34
CA SER A 45 -2.79 -16.48 -9.75
C SER A 45 -1.90 -15.30 -9.36
N GLU A 46 -0.59 -15.52 -9.37
CA GLU A 46 0.40 -14.48 -9.13
C GLU A 46 0.22 -13.29 -10.08
N GLU A 47 0.01 -13.54 -11.37
CA GLU A 47 -0.14 -12.48 -12.37
C GLU A 47 -1.37 -11.60 -12.10
N LYS A 48 -2.46 -12.21 -11.63
CA LYS A 48 -3.66 -11.46 -11.26
C LYS A 48 -3.46 -10.63 -9.98
N LEU A 49 -2.71 -11.16 -9.01
CA LEU A 49 -2.38 -10.41 -7.78
C LEU A 49 -1.42 -9.26 -8.09
N ALA A 50 -0.41 -9.48 -8.94
CA ALA A 50 0.52 -8.45 -9.36
C ALA A 50 -0.17 -7.27 -10.06
N ALA A 51 -1.25 -7.53 -10.80
CA ALA A 51 -2.04 -6.49 -11.45
C ALA A 51 -2.76 -5.55 -10.47
N LEU A 52 -2.92 -5.93 -9.20
CA LEU A 52 -3.50 -5.07 -8.16
C LEU A 52 -2.44 -4.18 -7.48
N VAL A 53 -1.16 -4.51 -7.63
CA VAL A 53 -0.07 -3.77 -6.99
C VAL A 53 0.27 -2.52 -7.80
N THR A 54 0.03 -1.36 -7.20
CA THR A 54 0.36 -0.06 -7.79
C THR A 54 1.68 0.47 -7.24
N ARG A 55 2.28 1.44 -7.92
CA ARG A 55 3.46 2.16 -7.42
C ARG A 55 3.19 2.74 -6.02
N ASP A 56 2.04 3.36 -5.81
CA ASP A 56 1.72 4.02 -4.55
C ASP A 56 1.57 3.01 -3.41
N SER A 57 1.01 1.83 -3.69
CA SER A 57 0.95 0.71 -2.74
C SER A 57 2.33 0.15 -2.36
N MET A 58 3.30 0.24 -3.27
CA MET A 58 4.69 -0.16 -3.01
C MET A 58 5.55 0.92 -2.36
N ILE A 59 5.10 2.17 -2.37
CA ILE A 59 5.72 3.28 -1.63
C ILE A 59 5.12 3.37 -0.21
N GLY A 60 3.87 2.94 -0.02
CA GLY A 60 3.13 3.06 1.23
C GLY A 60 2.25 4.31 1.32
N THR A 61 1.97 4.95 0.18
CA THR A 61 1.07 6.11 0.07
C THR A 61 -0.28 5.74 -0.53
N GLY A 62 -0.51 4.44 -0.78
CA GLY A 62 -1.74 3.90 -1.35
C GLY A 62 -1.98 2.48 -0.85
N LEU A 63 -3.20 1.99 -1.03
CA LEU A 63 -3.53 0.57 -0.92
C LEU A 63 -3.45 -0.08 -2.31
N PRO A 64 -3.24 -1.41 -2.39
CA PRO A 64 -3.41 -2.12 -3.65
C PRO A 64 -4.85 -2.00 -4.13
N LEU A 65 -5.06 -2.15 -5.44
CA LEU A 65 -6.40 -2.11 -6.03
C LEU A 65 -7.27 -3.22 -5.43
N SER A 66 -8.54 -2.90 -5.22
CA SER A 66 -9.56 -3.88 -4.88
C SER A 66 -9.91 -4.74 -6.10
N PRO A 67 -10.34 -6.00 -5.91
CA PRO A 67 -10.81 -6.82 -7.01
C PRO A 67 -11.92 -6.12 -7.83
N GLY A 68 -11.71 -5.98 -9.14
CA GLY A 68 -12.66 -5.34 -10.05
C GLY A 68 -12.39 -3.85 -10.32
N GLU A 69 -11.48 -3.22 -9.57
CA GLU A 69 -10.94 -1.92 -9.93
C GLU A 69 -9.98 -2.07 -11.13
N ARG A 70 -9.99 -1.07 -12.02
CA ARG A 70 -8.99 -0.97 -13.09
C ARG A 70 -7.96 0.09 -12.69
N PRO A 71 -6.68 -0.14 -12.99
CA PRO A 71 -5.63 0.87 -12.82
C PRO A 71 -5.89 2.11 -13.68
#